data_AF-A0A7W4E3C8-F1
#
_entry.id   AF-A0A7W4E3C8-F1
#
_cell.length_a   1.000
_cell.length_b   1.000
_cell.length_c   1.000
_cell.angle_alpha   90.00
_cell.angle_beta   90.00
_cell.angle_gamma   90.00
#
_symmetry.space_group_name_H-M   'P 1'
#
loop_
_entity.id
_entity.type
_entity.pdbx_description
1 polymer ?
#
loop_
_entity_poly.entity_id
_entity_poly.type
_entity_poly.pdbx_seq_one_letter_code
_entity_poly.pdbx_strand_id
1 'polypeptide(L)'
;MTMSMRKVGLLYLGRLEKEKGFDLILNMVEKYEKELPFELYVFGKGSRETSLLELQKKYKQIHFFGRKPLSEVARYLENIDYCLLPSLCVETFGLSAVNVLDWGIPVVGFKKGGLMPFIREEYDIARCEGQSLQEKFENQVEKLIKEYKNQTPDFFSHLSQECKQTAQRYSKDRRFENFQQMSFDFKCKKILLVSDFINPIGGIETYLHEVKTLLMSKGYQVKLFGSHCPSGFWGRVKKYLGLSLSLVNIFEAYRLKKFVEAEKPDLIWFHSVLRREGRMPISALDTIKVPKRMMYHDLGYFHPYPSKVQNPEEVKDLSFISFLKMAKTKNPFELCFVTGRWLALMCLRNTLKKHIDKHLVPSSFMVPLVKRVIGVSTDKIQTLEHFIQK
;
A
#
# COMPACT_ATOMS: atom_id res chain seq x y z
N MET A 1 -17.80 -43.54 -10.30
CA MET A 1 -17.80 -42.19 -10.91
C MET A 1 -16.81 -41.35 -10.13
N THR A 2 -15.63 -41.14 -10.69
CA THR A 2 -14.65 -40.18 -10.15
C THR A 2 -15.29 -38.80 -10.25
N MET A 3 -15.62 -38.16 -9.12
CA MET A 3 -15.97 -36.75 -9.13
C MET A 3 -14.79 -36.00 -9.76
N SER A 4 -15.03 -35.40 -10.93
CA SER A 4 -14.05 -34.52 -11.57
C SER A 4 -13.70 -33.43 -10.54
N MET A 5 -12.53 -33.50 -9.93
CA MET A 5 -12.09 -32.44 -9.01
C MET A 5 -12.13 -31.10 -9.75
N ARG A 6 -12.63 -30.06 -9.08
CA ARG A 6 -12.62 -28.71 -9.65
C ARG A 6 -11.18 -28.29 -9.95
N LYS A 7 -11.01 -27.35 -10.87
CA LYS A 7 -9.71 -26.72 -11.08
C LYS A 7 -9.33 -25.88 -9.86
N VAL A 8 -8.03 -25.71 -9.66
CA VAL A 8 -7.51 -24.80 -8.64
C VAL A 8 -7.95 -23.37 -8.95
N GLY A 9 -8.41 -22.65 -7.94
CA GLY A 9 -8.86 -21.27 -8.03
C GLY A 9 -7.77 -20.30 -7.62
N LEU A 10 -7.41 -19.40 -8.52
CA LEU A 10 -6.38 -18.38 -8.33
C LEU A 10 -7.03 -17.00 -8.29
N LEU A 11 -6.86 -16.29 -7.18
CA LEU A 11 -7.34 -14.92 -7.00
C LEU A 11 -6.23 -13.90 -7.30
N TYR A 12 -6.55 -12.87 -8.08
CA TYR A 12 -5.79 -11.62 -8.12
C TYR A 12 -6.64 -10.47 -7.56
N LEU A 13 -6.12 -9.79 -6.53
CA LEU A 13 -6.79 -8.66 -5.87
C LEU A 13 -5.88 -7.43 -5.80
N GLY A 14 -5.99 -6.52 -6.78
CA GLY A 14 -5.08 -5.38 -6.86
C GLY A 14 -5.29 -4.47 -8.08
N ARG A 15 -4.38 -3.51 -8.27
CA ARG A 15 -4.39 -2.66 -9.48
C ARG A 15 -3.81 -3.43 -10.65
N LEU A 16 -4.47 -3.42 -11.81
CA LEU A 16 -4.04 -4.14 -13.02
C LEU A 16 -2.92 -3.37 -13.73
N GLU A 17 -1.75 -3.33 -13.09
CA GLU A 17 -0.61 -2.53 -13.51
C GLU A 17 0.68 -3.35 -13.54
N LYS A 18 1.63 -2.91 -14.38
CA LYS A 18 2.93 -3.55 -14.54
C LYS A 18 3.69 -3.64 -13.21
N GLU A 19 3.70 -2.59 -12.40
CA GLU A 19 4.41 -2.62 -11.12
C GLU A 19 3.81 -3.62 -10.12
N LYS A 20 2.55 -4.01 -10.31
CA LYS A 20 1.88 -5.04 -9.51
C LYS A 20 2.07 -6.44 -10.07
N GLY A 21 2.93 -6.59 -11.08
CA GLY A 21 3.28 -7.86 -11.71
C GLY A 21 2.13 -8.49 -12.49
N PHE A 22 1.10 -7.71 -12.86
CA PHE A 22 -0.04 -8.27 -13.58
C PHE A 22 0.34 -8.80 -14.97
N ASP A 23 1.39 -8.24 -15.58
CA ASP A 23 1.97 -8.74 -16.84
C ASP A 23 2.43 -10.21 -16.70
N LEU A 24 2.92 -10.64 -15.54
CA LEU A 24 3.32 -12.04 -15.31
C LEU A 24 2.13 -13.01 -15.47
N ILE A 25 0.95 -12.58 -14.99
CA ILE A 25 -0.29 -13.35 -15.09
C ILE A 25 -0.77 -13.41 -16.53
N LEU A 26 -0.78 -12.27 -17.23
CA LEU A 26 -1.22 -12.22 -18.64
C LEU A 26 -0.33 -13.11 -19.52
N ASN A 27 0.99 -12.96 -19.41
CA ASN A 27 1.94 -13.75 -20.19
C ASN A 27 1.82 -15.26 -19.91
N MET A 28 1.60 -15.64 -18.64
CA MET A 28 1.38 -17.05 -18.27
C MET A 28 0.11 -17.60 -18.93
N VAL A 29 -0.99 -16.84 -18.92
CA VAL A 29 -2.25 -17.24 -19.55
C VAL A 29 -2.09 -17.45 -21.06
N GLU A 30 -1.35 -16.56 -21.72
CA GLU A 30 -1.11 -16.61 -23.17
C GLU A 30 -0.36 -17.86 -23.64
N LYS A 31 0.44 -18.48 -22.76
CA LYS A 31 1.19 -19.71 -23.04
C LYS A 31 0.29 -20.92 -23.33
N TYR A 32 -0.95 -20.92 -22.85
CA TYR A 32 -1.87 -22.04 -23.04
C TYR A 32 -2.60 -21.94 -24.37
N GLU A 33 -2.58 -23.00 -25.19
CA GLU A 33 -3.25 -22.95 -26.50
C GLU A 33 -4.77 -23.17 -26.42
N LYS A 34 -5.20 -24.06 -25.52
CA LYS A 34 -6.60 -24.52 -25.45
C LYS A 34 -7.29 -24.06 -24.18
N GLU A 35 -6.98 -24.73 -23.07
CA GLU A 35 -7.71 -24.59 -21.82
C GLU A 35 -6.74 -24.27 -20.68
N LEU A 36 -7.14 -23.37 -19.78
CA LEU A 36 -6.37 -23.11 -18.57
C LEU A 36 -6.55 -24.25 -17.57
N PRO A 37 -5.46 -24.72 -16.92
CA PRO A 37 -5.54 -25.76 -15.89
C PRO A 37 -6.03 -25.24 -14.53
N PHE A 38 -6.39 -23.96 -14.44
CA PHE A 38 -6.86 -23.24 -13.24
C PHE A 38 -8.03 -22.31 -13.60
N GLU A 39 -8.79 -21.88 -12.60
CA GLU A 39 -9.74 -20.77 -12.68
C GLU A 39 -9.05 -19.49 -12.17
N LEU A 40 -9.18 -18.38 -12.89
CA LEU A 40 -8.56 -17.10 -12.55
C LEU A 40 -9.63 -16.05 -12.22
N TYR A 41 -9.69 -15.64 -10.95
CA TYR A 41 -10.62 -14.62 -10.45
C TYR A 41 -9.88 -13.29 -10.29
N VAL A 42 -10.26 -12.26 -11.05
CA VAL A 42 -9.56 -10.97 -11.07
C VAL A 42 -10.46 -9.84 -10.58
N PHE A 43 -10.04 -9.20 -9.48
CA PHE A 43 -10.66 -8.02 -8.90
C PHE A 43 -9.68 -6.86 -8.91
N GLY A 44 -10.01 -5.83 -9.67
CA GLY A 44 -9.07 -4.73 -9.90
C GLY A 44 -9.48 -3.77 -11.00
N LYS A 45 -8.74 -2.68 -11.10
CA LYS A 45 -8.77 -1.77 -12.25
C LYS A 45 -7.35 -1.33 -12.59
N GLY A 46 -7.09 -1.00 -13.84
CA GLY A 46 -5.77 -0.54 -14.28
C GLY A 46 -5.59 -0.54 -15.79
N SER A 47 -4.38 -0.18 -16.22
CA SER A 47 -4.02 -0.08 -17.64
C SER A 47 -4.11 -1.40 -18.43
N ARG A 48 -4.16 -2.55 -17.74
CA ARG A 48 -4.20 -3.89 -18.35
C ARG A 48 -5.61 -4.48 -18.51
N GLU A 49 -6.67 -3.71 -18.26
CA GLU A 49 -8.05 -4.19 -18.40
C GLU A 49 -8.36 -4.70 -19.81
N THR A 50 -7.93 -3.98 -20.86
CA THR A 50 -8.20 -4.38 -22.25
C THR A 50 -7.56 -5.73 -22.59
N SER A 51 -6.29 -5.92 -22.26
CA SER A 51 -5.59 -7.20 -22.51
C SER A 51 -6.25 -8.37 -21.76
N LEU A 52 -6.69 -8.15 -20.52
CA LEU A 52 -7.41 -9.17 -19.76
C LEU A 52 -8.76 -9.55 -20.40
N LEU A 53 -9.51 -8.57 -20.89
CA LEU A 53 -10.78 -8.79 -21.57
C LEU A 53 -10.61 -9.57 -22.88
N GLU A 54 -9.51 -9.36 -23.61
CA GLU A 54 -9.18 -10.15 -24.80
C GLU A 54 -8.91 -11.61 -24.45
N LEU A 55 -8.12 -11.88 -23.40
CA LEU A 55 -7.88 -13.24 -22.91
C LEU A 55 -9.16 -13.90 -22.40
N GLN A 56 -10.04 -13.15 -21.72
CA GLN A 56 -11.32 -13.66 -21.23
C GLN A 56 -12.23 -14.16 -22.37
N LYS A 57 -12.18 -13.54 -23.55
CA LYS A 57 -12.92 -14.04 -24.73
C LYS A 57 -12.39 -15.40 -25.21
N LYS A 58 -11.10 -15.66 -25.01
CA LYS A 58 -10.43 -16.92 -25.39
C LYS A 58 -10.59 -18.02 -24.35
N TYR A 59 -10.51 -17.69 -23.06
CA TYR A 59 -10.54 -18.66 -21.96
C TYR A 59 -11.73 -18.41 -21.04
N LYS A 60 -12.65 -19.37 -20.97
CA LYS A 60 -13.83 -19.33 -20.08
C LYS A 60 -13.47 -19.37 -18.59
N GLN A 61 -12.24 -19.78 -18.26
CA GLN A 61 -11.74 -19.90 -16.90
C GLN A 61 -11.30 -18.55 -16.29
N ILE A 62 -11.39 -17.45 -17.06
CA ILE A 62 -11.04 -16.11 -16.60
C ILE A 62 -12.30 -15.35 -16.19
N HIS A 63 -12.35 -14.96 -14.92
CA HIS A 63 -13.47 -14.25 -14.31
C HIS A 63 -13.02 -12.85 -13.88
N PHE A 64 -13.29 -11.85 -14.72
CA PHE A 64 -12.96 -10.46 -14.41
C PHE A 64 -14.17 -9.68 -13.89
N PHE A 65 -14.05 -9.09 -12.70
CA PHE A 65 -15.15 -8.39 -12.01
C PHE A 65 -14.96 -6.88 -11.88
N GLY A 66 -13.83 -6.34 -12.35
CA GLY A 66 -13.43 -4.97 -12.08
C GLY A 66 -13.12 -4.74 -10.59
N ARG A 67 -13.05 -3.47 -10.17
CA ARG A 67 -12.87 -3.10 -8.75
C ARG A 67 -14.19 -3.31 -8.00
N LYS A 68 -14.16 -4.15 -6.95
CA LYS A 68 -15.29 -4.42 -6.07
C LYS A 68 -14.92 -4.19 -4.58
N PRO A 69 -15.90 -3.89 -3.71
CA PRO A 69 -15.71 -3.96 -2.27
C PRO A 69 -15.35 -5.37 -1.81
N LEU A 70 -14.67 -5.50 -0.68
CA LEU A 70 -14.24 -6.80 -0.14
C LEU A 70 -15.42 -7.73 0.18
N SER A 71 -16.58 -7.19 0.55
CA SER A 71 -17.81 -7.96 0.76
C SER A 71 -18.31 -8.66 -0.51
N GLU A 72 -18.12 -8.07 -1.70
CA GLU A 72 -18.46 -8.70 -2.97
C GLU A 72 -17.42 -9.74 -3.38
N VAL A 73 -16.13 -9.50 -3.09
CA VAL A 73 -15.07 -10.50 -3.29
C VAL A 73 -15.33 -11.75 -2.44
N ALA A 74 -15.81 -11.54 -1.20
CA ALA A 74 -16.08 -12.62 -0.25
C ALA A 74 -17.12 -13.65 -0.77
N ARG A 75 -17.96 -13.28 -1.73
CA ARG A 75 -18.95 -14.18 -2.35
C ARG A 75 -18.34 -15.28 -3.21
N TYR A 76 -17.06 -15.15 -3.57
CA TYR A 76 -16.37 -16.07 -4.48
C TYR A 76 -15.34 -16.96 -3.76
N LEU A 77 -15.20 -16.84 -2.43
CA LEU A 77 -14.12 -17.49 -1.67
C LEU A 77 -14.17 -19.02 -1.75
N GLU A 78 -15.33 -19.63 -1.88
CA GLU A 78 -15.47 -21.09 -2.04
C GLU A 78 -14.77 -21.63 -3.29
N ASN A 79 -14.53 -20.76 -4.27
CA ASN A 79 -13.88 -21.09 -5.53
C ASN A 79 -12.41 -20.68 -5.58
N ILE A 80 -11.82 -20.23 -4.46
CA ILE A 80 -10.46 -19.68 -4.41
C ILE A 80 -9.59 -20.49 -3.45
N ASP A 81 -8.43 -20.92 -3.92
CA ASP A 81 -7.45 -21.69 -3.14
C ASP A 81 -6.20 -20.88 -2.81
N TYR A 82 -5.74 -20.05 -3.75
CA TYR A 82 -4.54 -19.23 -3.59
C TYR A 82 -4.78 -17.82 -4.10
N CYS A 83 -4.09 -16.84 -3.54
CA CYS A 83 -4.05 -15.49 -4.08
C CYS A 83 -2.67 -15.17 -4.66
N LEU A 84 -2.66 -14.77 -5.92
CA LEU A 84 -1.47 -14.29 -6.62
C LEU A 84 -1.32 -12.78 -6.37
N LEU A 85 -0.25 -12.40 -5.65
CA LEU A 85 0.22 -11.03 -5.49
C LEU A 85 1.68 -10.90 -5.95
N PRO A 86 1.96 -11.05 -7.27
CA PRO A 86 3.31 -11.03 -7.81
C PRO A 86 3.89 -9.60 -7.94
N SER A 87 3.66 -8.72 -6.94
CA SER A 87 4.08 -7.31 -6.98
C SER A 87 5.58 -7.16 -7.27
N LEU A 88 5.89 -6.51 -8.40
CA LEU A 88 7.27 -6.19 -8.77
C LEU A 88 7.80 -5.02 -7.96
N CYS A 89 6.94 -4.04 -7.65
CA CYS A 89 7.30 -2.96 -6.75
C CYS A 89 7.34 -3.42 -5.29
N VAL A 90 8.11 -2.71 -4.47
CA VAL A 90 8.09 -2.85 -3.02
C VAL A 90 6.74 -2.32 -2.48
N GLU A 91 5.92 -3.23 -1.95
CA GLU A 91 4.75 -2.83 -1.15
C GLU A 91 5.21 -2.28 0.20
N THR A 92 4.58 -1.21 0.68
CA THR A 92 4.87 -0.67 2.01
C THR A 92 4.21 -1.46 3.12
N PHE A 93 3.03 -2.02 2.87
CA PHE A 93 2.34 -2.93 3.79
C PHE A 93 1.82 -4.16 3.07
N GLY A 94 0.87 -3.99 2.14
CA GLY A 94 0.20 -5.11 1.48
C GLY A 94 -1.19 -5.37 2.04
N LEU A 95 -2.07 -4.35 2.02
CA LEU A 95 -3.45 -4.47 2.51
C LEU A 95 -4.23 -5.61 1.84
N SER A 96 -4.07 -5.81 0.52
CA SER A 96 -4.68 -6.96 -0.16
C SER A 96 -4.25 -8.29 0.44
N ALA A 97 -2.96 -8.45 0.78
CA ALA A 97 -2.43 -9.68 1.33
C ALA A 97 -3.03 -9.98 2.71
N VAL A 98 -3.06 -9.00 3.61
CA VAL A 98 -3.61 -9.22 4.96
C VAL A 98 -5.11 -9.54 4.94
N ASN A 99 -5.88 -8.91 4.04
CA ASN A 99 -7.32 -9.19 3.88
C ASN A 99 -7.57 -10.61 3.34
N VAL A 100 -6.72 -11.07 2.42
CA VAL A 100 -6.80 -12.42 1.87
C VAL A 100 -6.42 -13.48 2.92
N LEU A 101 -5.36 -13.24 3.70
CA LEU A 101 -4.97 -14.13 4.79
C LEU A 101 -6.06 -14.27 5.84
N ASP A 102 -6.82 -13.20 6.11
CA ASP A 102 -7.96 -13.23 7.03
C ASP A 102 -9.11 -14.13 6.53
N TRP A 103 -9.27 -14.28 5.22
CA TRP A 103 -10.16 -15.30 4.63
C TRP A 103 -9.62 -16.73 4.75
N GLY A 104 -8.37 -16.88 5.21
CA GLY A 104 -7.69 -18.16 5.30
C GLY A 104 -7.17 -18.65 3.95
N ILE A 105 -6.84 -17.73 3.05
CA ILE A 105 -6.30 -18.05 1.73
C ILE A 105 -4.79 -17.70 1.73
N PRO A 106 -3.90 -18.63 1.35
CA PRO A 106 -2.47 -18.36 1.21
C PRO A 106 -2.17 -17.33 0.12
N VAL A 107 -1.20 -16.45 0.39
CA VAL A 107 -0.70 -15.46 -0.56
C VAL A 107 0.59 -15.94 -1.20
N VAL A 108 0.62 -15.92 -2.53
CA VAL A 108 1.75 -16.31 -3.37
C VAL A 108 2.29 -15.08 -4.08
N GLY A 109 3.57 -14.79 -3.93
CA GLY A 109 4.14 -13.53 -4.40
C GLY A 109 5.65 -13.46 -4.20
N PHE A 110 6.22 -12.27 -4.38
CA PHE A 110 7.63 -12.01 -4.01
C PHE A 110 7.70 -11.62 -2.54
N LYS A 111 8.40 -12.41 -1.72
CA LYS A 111 8.51 -12.19 -0.27
C LYS A 111 9.47 -11.04 0.07
N LYS A 112 9.04 -9.80 -0.17
CA LYS A 112 9.86 -8.59 0.02
C LYS A 112 9.05 -7.41 0.54
N GLY A 113 9.75 -6.46 1.18
CA GLY A 113 9.13 -5.25 1.71
C GLY A 113 8.03 -5.56 2.72
N GLY A 114 6.87 -4.92 2.56
CA GLY A 114 5.72 -5.10 3.44
C GLY A 114 5.10 -6.50 3.37
N LEU A 115 5.31 -7.24 2.28
CA LEU A 115 4.74 -8.59 2.10
C LEU A 115 5.51 -9.69 2.85
N MET A 116 6.69 -9.39 3.42
CA MET A 116 7.51 -10.40 4.11
C MET A 116 6.75 -11.17 5.19
N PRO A 117 5.91 -10.56 6.04
CA PRO A 117 5.15 -11.30 7.06
C PRO A 117 3.96 -12.09 6.48
N PHE A 118 3.58 -11.84 5.23
CA PHE A 118 2.34 -12.35 4.64
C PHE A 118 2.54 -13.50 3.66
N ILE A 119 3.76 -13.67 3.16
CA ILE A 119 4.10 -14.71 2.20
C ILE A 119 4.97 -15.75 2.90
N ARG A 120 4.55 -17.01 2.84
CA ARG A 120 5.32 -18.14 3.39
C ARG A 120 6.48 -18.48 2.46
N GLU A 121 7.49 -19.16 2.96
CA GLU A 121 8.74 -19.40 2.21
C GLU A 121 8.50 -20.26 0.95
N GLU A 122 7.61 -21.24 1.06
CA GLU A 122 7.15 -22.13 -0.02
C GLU A 122 6.33 -21.42 -1.11
N TYR A 123 5.81 -20.23 -0.80
CA TYR A 123 5.01 -19.41 -1.71
C TYR A 123 5.77 -18.16 -2.21
N ASP A 124 7.07 -18.09 -1.94
CA ASP A 124 7.94 -17.05 -2.47
C ASP A 124 8.41 -17.38 -3.89
N ILE A 125 7.89 -16.64 -4.87
CA ILE A 125 8.23 -16.81 -6.28
C ILE A 125 9.75 -16.63 -6.51
N ALA A 126 10.44 -15.81 -5.71
CA ALA A 126 11.88 -15.59 -5.88
C ALA A 126 12.70 -16.88 -5.71
N ARG A 127 12.20 -17.81 -4.87
CA ARG A 127 12.83 -19.11 -4.58
C ARG A 127 12.47 -20.20 -5.57
N CYS A 128 11.48 -19.98 -6.43
CA CYS A 128 11.17 -20.97 -7.45
C CYS A 128 12.31 -21.05 -8.48
N GLU A 129 12.53 -22.26 -9.00
CA GLU A 129 13.49 -22.51 -10.07
C GLU A 129 13.01 -21.86 -11.37
N GLY A 130 13.96 -21.38 -12.16
CA GLY A 130 13.71 -20.69 -13.43
C GLY A 130 14.79 -19.63 -13.71
N GLN A 131 15.12 -19.46 -14.99
CA GLN A 131 16.12 -18.50 -15.45
C GLN A 131 15.57 -17.07 -15.48
N SER A 132 14.29 -16.92 -15.83
CA SER A 132 13.61 -15.62 -15.90
C SER A 132 12.58 -15.46 -14.79
N LEU A 133 12.19 -14.21 -14.51
CA LEU A 133 11.13 -13.91 -13.55
C LEU A 133 9.78 -14.53 -13.97
N GLN A 134 9.51 -14.52 -15.27
CA GLN A 134 8.32 -15.11 -15.87
C GLN A 134 8.30 -16.63 -15.64
N GLU A 135 9.40 -17.30 -15.92
CA GLU A 135 9.54 -18.75 -15.72
C GLU A 135 9.40 -19.15 -14.26
N LYS A 136 10.01 -18.39 -13.34
CA LYS A 136 9.83 -18.62 -11.89
C LYS A 136 8.38 -18.50 -11.46
N PHE A 137 7.66 -17.51 -11.98
CA PHE A 137 6.24 -17.32 -11.70
C PHE A 137 5.39 -18.47 -12.24
N GLU A 138 5.61 -18.87 -13.50
CA GLU A 138 4.91 -20.00 -14.13
C GLU A 138 5.16 -21.31 -13.37
N ASN A 139 6.42 -21.62 -13.07
CA ASN A 139 6.80 -22.81 -12.31
C ASN A 139 6.18 -22.81 -10.90
N GLN A 140 6.06 -21.64 -10.26
CA GLN A 140 5.37 -21.53 -8.98
C GLN A 140 3.88 -21.87 -9.13
N VAL A 141 3.20 -21.36 -10.15
CA VAL A 141 1.78 -21.69 -10.40
C VAL A 141 1.60 -23.17 -10.73
N GLU A 142 2.50 -23.78 -11.49
CA GLU A 142 2.50 -25.23 -11.72
C GLU A 142 2.65 -26.04 -10.44
N LYS A 143 3.49 -25.59 -9.50
CA LYS A 143 3.59 -26.20 -8.16
C LYS A 143 2.28 -26.10 -7.39
N LEU A 144 1.58 -24.96 -7.41
CA LEU A 144 0.28 -24.81 -6.76
C LEU A 144 -0.78 -25.76 -7.34
N ILE A 145 -0.80 -25.92 -8.67
CA ILE A 145 -1.73 -26.86 -9.34
C ILE A 145 -1.45 -28.29 -8.88
N LYS A 146 -0.18 -28.68 -8.76
CA LYS A 146 0.22 -30.01 -8.26
C LYS A 146 -0.12 -30.18 -6.77
N GLU A 147 0.15 -29.17 -5.94
CA GLU A 147 -0.19 -29.15 -4.51
C GLU A 147 -1.70 -29.35 -4.31
N TYR A 148 -2.53 -28.60 -5.05
CA TYR A 148 -3.99 -28.73 -5.00
C TYR A 148 -4.48 -30.13 -5.37
N LYS A 149 -3.85 -30.79 -6.35
CA LYS A 149 -4.23 -32.14 -6.77
C LYS A 149 -3.79 -33.24 -5.81
N ASN A 150 -2.67 -33.04 -5.12
CA ASN A 150 -1.99 -34.10 -4.38
C ASN A 150 -2.19 -34.01 -2.86
N GLN A 151 -2.53 -32.83 -2.33
CA GLN A 151 -2.71 -32.63 -0.89
C GLN A 151 -4.13 -32.96 -0.43
N THR A 152 -4.26 -33.21 0.88
CA THR A 152 -5.53 -33.57 1.52
C THR A 152 -6.33 -32.33 1.95
N PRO A 153 -7.64 -32.47 2.19
CA PRO A 153 -8.44 -31.40 2.81
C PRO A 153 -7.87 -30.92 4.15
N ASP A 154 -7.26 -31.80 4.95
CA ASP A 154 -6.65 -31.45 6.23
C ASP A 154 -5.44 -30.52 6.06
N PHE A 155 -4.63 -30.74 5.02
CA PHE A 155 -3.54 -29.83 4.67
C PHE A 155 -4.07 -28.40 4.41
N PHE A 156 -5.13 -28.27 3.61
CA PHE A 156 -5.74 -26.97 3.31
C PHE A 156 -6.42 -26.33 4.53
N SER A 157 -7.02 -27.14 5.40
CA SER A 157 -7.59 -26.68 6.67
C SER A 157 -6.50 -26.09 7.58
N HIS A 158 -5.37 -26.79 7.71
CA HIS A 158 -4.22 -26.31 8.48
C HIS A 158 -3.63 -25.03 7.88
N LEU A 159 -3.41 -25.01 6.57
CA LEU A 159 -2.90 -23.83 5.86
C LEU A 159 -3.83 -22.62 6.06
N SER A 160 -5.14 -22.83 5.99
CA SER A 160 -6.14 -21.79 6.23
C SER A 160 -6.07 -21.24 7.65
N GLN A 161 -5.89 -22.11 8.64
CA GLN A 161 -5.73 -21.72 10.04
C GLN A 161 -4.49 -20.86 10.25
N GLU A 162 -3.35 -21.24 9.68
CA GLU A 162 -2.09 -20.48 9.77
C GLU A 162 -2.20 -19.10 9.11
N CYS A 163 -2.90 -19.02 7.97
CA CYS A 163 -3.21 -17.74 7.31
C CYS A 163 -4.02 -16.82 8.24
N LYS A 164 -5.10 -17.34 8.85
CA LYS A 164 -5.93 -16.59 9.79
C LYS A 164 -5.16 -16.15 11.03
N GLN A 165 -4.30 -17.02 11.59
CA GLN A 165 -3.44 -16.68 12.72
C GLN A 165 -2.47 -15.54 12.39
N THR A 166 -1.91 -15.54 11.18
CA THR A 166 -1.06 -14.43 10.70
C THR A 166 -1.87 -13.14 10.60
N ALA A 167 -3.05 -13.19 9.99
CA ALA A 167 -3.92 -12.03 9.81
C ALA A 167 -4.41 -11.43 11.15
N GLN A 168 -4.70 -12.26 12.16
CA GLN A 168 -5.17 -11.82 13.48
C GLN A 168 -4.21 -10.84 14.19
N ARG A 169 -2.92 -10.88 13.86
CA ARG A 169 -1.91 -9.91 14.36
C ARG A 169 -2.19 -8.48 13.89
N TYR A 170 -3.00 -8.32 12.84
CA TYR A 170 -3.35 -7.07 12.18
C TYR A 170 -4.84 -6.75 12.30
N SER A 171 -5.50 -7.24 13.36
CA SER A 171 -6.90 -6.90 13.64
C SER A 171 -7.08 -5.42 14.01
N LYS A 172 -8.32 -4.92 13.90
CA LYS A 172 -8.67 -3.56 14.34
C LYS A 172 -8.37 -3.34 15.83
N ASP A 173 -8.58 -4.35 16.66
CA ASP A 173 -8.29 -4.27 18.09
C ASP A 173 -6.80 -4.23 18.37
N ARG A 174 -5.99 -5.11 17.75
CA ARG A 174 -4.52 -5.04 17.84
C ARG A 174 -3.97 -3.71 17.38
N ARG A 175 -4.50 -3.19 16.28
CA ARG A 175 -4.16 -1.85 15.79
C ARG A 175 -4.44 -0.77 16.82
N PHE A 176 -5.59 -0.85 17.48
CA PHE A 176 -6.00 0.12 18.49
C PHE A 176 -5.15 0.00 19.77
N GLU A 177 -4.87 -1.21 20.23
CA GLU A 177 -3.95 -1.48 21.35
C GLU A 177 -2.57 -0.84 21.08
N ASN A 178 -2.00 -1.08 19.89
CA ASN A 178 -0.73 -0.49 19.48
C ASN A 178 -0.81 1.05 19.47
N PHE A 179 -1.91 1.63 18.96
CA PHE A 179 -2.12 3.08 18.98
C PHE A 179 -2.21 3.65 20.42
N GLN A 180 -2.82 2.93 21.36
CA GLN A 180 -2.92 3.36 22.75
C GLN A 180 -1.55 3.31 23.44
N GLN A 181 -0.78 2.24 23.26
CA GLN A 181 0.58 2.10 23.81
C GLN A 181 1.52 3.23 23.35
N MET A 182 1.27 3.80 22.17
CA MET A 182 2.03 4.94 21.62
C MET A 182 1.63 6.29 22.20
N SER A 183 0.41 6.40 22.67
CA SER A 183 -0.18 7.66 23.10
C SER A 183 0.11 7.79 24.60
N PHE A 184 1.19 8.51 24.91
CA PHE A 184 1.77 8.71 26.24
C PHE A 184 0.80 9.16 27.34
N ASP A 185 -0.44 9.54 27.00
CA ASP A 185 -1.41 9.99 27.97
C ASP A 185 -2.80 9.48 27.61
N PHE A 186 -3.43 8.75 28.54
CA PHE A 186 -4.80 8.24 28.46
C PHE A 186 -5.86 9.36 28.36
N LYS A 187 -5.43 10.63 28.32
CA LYS A 187 -6.25 11.84 28.19
C LYS A 187 -6.49 12.31 26.75
N CYS A 188 -5.82 11.75 25.74
CA CYS A 188 -6.09 12.12 24.34
C CYS A 188 -7.54 11.76 23.98
N LYS A 189 -8.39 12.76 23.72
CA LYS A 189 -9.79 12.57 23.34
C LYS A 189 -10.08 13.11 21.95
N LYS A 190 -9.34 14.10 21.47
CA LYS A 190 -9.57 14.76 20.19
C LYS A 190 -8.36 14.66 19.26
N ILE A 191 -8.55 14.01 18.12
CA ILE A 191 -7.50 13.74 17.15
C ILE A 191 -7.82 14.47 15.84
N LEU A 192 -6.83 15.18 15.31
CA LEU A 192 -6.89 15.78 13.98
C LEU A 192 -6.07 14.94 13.00
N LEU A 193 -6.73 14.32 12.02
CA LEU A 193 -6.05 13.68 10.90
C LEU A 193 -5.89 14.66 9.74
N VAL A 194 -4.67 14.84 9.27
CA VAL A 194 -4.29 15.79 8.22
C VAL A 194 -3.77 15.03 6.99
N SER A 195 -4.33 15.35 5.82
CA SER A 195 -3.92 14.75 4.54
C SER A 195 -4.16 15.74 3.39
N ASP A 196 -3.36 15.66 2.32
CA ASP A 196 -3.52 16.45 1.09
C ASP A 196 -4.97 16.41 0.58
N PHE A 197 -5.60 15.24 0.70
CA PHE A 197 -7.00 15.02 0.36
C PHE A 197 -7.74 14.23 1.44
N ILE A 198 -9.03 14.52 1.60
CA ILE A 198 -9.92 13.83 2.54
C ILE A 198 -11.04 13.03 1.88
N ASN A 199 -11.31 13.20 0.59
CA ASN A 199 -12.29 12.36 -0.12
C ASN A 199 -11.65 11.03 -0.58
N PRO A 200 -12.39 9.91 -0.59
CA PRO A 200 -11.84 8.56 -0.79
C PRO A 200 -11.47 8.29 -2.26
N ILE A 201 -10.37 8.90 -2.71
CA ILE A 201 -9.86 8.83 -4.09
C ILE A 201 -8.74 7.79 -4.28
N GLY A 202 -8.25 7.21 -3.19
CA GLY A 202 -7.08 6.33 -3.18
C GLY A 202 -6.92 5.56 -1.86
N GLY A 203 -5.84 4.79 -1.77
CA GLY A 203 -5.57 3.93 -0.62
C GLY A 203 -5.34 4.71 0.68
N ILE A 204 -4.59 5.82 0.62
CA ILE A 204 -4.31 6.67 1.80
C ILE A 204 -5.59 7.27 2.35
N GLU A 205 -6.45 7.82 1.47
CA GLU A 205 -7.68 8.47 1.89
C GLU A 205 -8.72 7.45 2.38
N THR A 206 -8.78 6.26 1.78
CA THR A 206 -9.61 5.14 2.29
C THR A 206 -9.16 4.75 3.70
N TYR A 207 -7.86 4.55 3.89
CA TYR A 207 -7.26 4.26 5.19
C TYR A 207 -7.52 5.39 6.22
N LEU A 208 -7.47 6.66 5.81
CA LEU A 208 -7.76 7.80 6.67
C LEU A 208 -9.17 7.71 7.28
N HIS A 209 -10.16 7.33 6.46
CA HIS A 209 -11.54 7.13 6.91
C HIS A 209 -11.70 5.89 7.79
N GLU A 210 -11.02 4.79 7.47
CA GLU A 210 -11.06 3.59 8.30
C GLU A 210 -10.46 3.82 9.69
N VAL A 211 -9.34 4.55 9.77
CA VAL A 211 -8.73 4.97 11.05
C VAL A 211 -9.68 5.87 11.81
N LYS A 212 -10.31 6.84 11.14
CA LYS A 212 -11.32 7.70 11.76
C LYS A 212 -12.46 6.88 12.36
N THR A 213 -13.04 5.97 11.60
CA THR A 213 -14.14 5.09 12.05
C THR A 213 -13.72 4.23 13.24
N LEU A 214 -12.52 3.64 13.19
CA LEU A 214 -11.97 2.83 14.29
C LEU A 214 -11.78 3.63 15.58
N LEU A 215 -11.19 4.83 15.48
CA LEU A 215 -10.97 5.66 16.66
C LEU A 215 -12.28 6.20 17.23
N MET A 216 -13.23 6.59 16.38
CA MET A 216 -14.56 7.02 16.81
C MET A 216 -15.34 5.91 17.52
N SER A 217 -15.25 4.66 17.04
CA SER A 217 -15.91 3.53 17.71
C SER A 217 -15.32 3.22 19.09
N LYS A 218 -14.10 3.70 19.38
CA LYS A 218 -13.43 3.59 20.68
C LYS A 218 -13.56 4.88 21.53
N GLY A 219 -14.44 5.81 21.14
CA GLY A 219 -14.80 7.01 21.92
C GLY A 219 -13.96 8.26 21.66
N TYR A 220 -13.08 8.25 20.66
CA TYR A 220 -12.30 9.43 20.29
C TYR A 220 -13.11 10.36 19.38
N GLN A 221 -12.97 11.67 19.58
CA GLN A 221 -13.42 12.68 18.64
C GLN A 221 -12.38 12.83 17.53
N VAL A 222 -12.73 12.49 16.29
CA VAL A 222 -11.79 12.57 15.17
C VAL A 222 -12.26 13.57 14.13
N LYS A 223 -11.42 14.55 13.83
CA LYS A 223 -11.61 15.55 12.78
C LYS A 223 -10.67 15.27 11.62
N LEU A 224 -11.13 15.55 10.40
CA LEU A 224 -10.31 15.48 9.19
C LEU A 224 -10.02 16.89 8.70
N PHE A 225 -8.78 17.14 8.32
CA PHE A 225 -8.37 18.34 7.60
C PHE A 225 -7.67 17.94 6.31
N GLY A 226 -8.03 18.64 5.24
CA GLY A 226 -7.44 18.47 3.93
C GLY A 226 -8.37 18.96 2.84
N SER A 227 -7.92 18.86 1.60
CA SER A 227 -8.68 19.37 0.47
C SER A 227 -9.58 18.32 -0.16
N HIS A 228 -10.54 18.77 -0.96
CA HIS A 228 -11.26 17.88 -1.88
C HIS A 228 -10.54 17.83 -3.24
N CYS A 229 -10.28 16.62 -3.73
CA CYS A 229 -9.82 16.40 -5.10
C CYS A 229 -11.04 16.23 -6.02
N PRO A 230 -11.20 17.06 -7.07
CA PRO A 230 -12.25 16.84 -8.07
C PRO A 230 -12.01 15.52 -8.82
N SER A 231 -13.07 14.96 -9.42
CA SER A 231 -12.99 13.79 -10.28
C SER A 231 -12.57 14.17 -11.71
N GLY A 232 -12.30 13.16 -12.56
CA GLY A 232 -12.04 13.37 -13.99
C GLY A 232 -10.66 13.95 -14.33
N PHE A 233 -10.57 14.59 -15.50
CA PHE A 233 -9.34 15.15 -16.05
C PHE A 233 -8.70 16.20 -15.12
N TRP A 234 -9.49 17.16 -14.62
CA TRP A 234 -9.03 18.17 -13.67
C TRP A 234 -8.53 17.58 -12.35
N GLY A 235 -9.13 16.47 -11.90
CA GLY A 235 -8.63 15.68 -10.77
C GLY A 235 -7.24 15.11 -11.01
N ARG A 236 -7.00 14.52 -12.19
CA ARG A 236 -5.68 14.02 -12.58
C ARG A 236 -4.66 15.15 -12.64
N VAL A 237 -4.98 16.24 -13.33
CA VAL A 237 -4.10 17.41 -13.45
C VAL A 237 -3.72 17.97 -12.07
N LYS A 238 -4.70 18.14 -11.17
CA LYS A 238 -4.47 18.66 -9.82
C LYS A 238 -3.59 17.75 -8.95
N LYS A 239 -3.64 16.43 -9.16
CA LYS A 239 -2.75 15.48 -8.48
C LYS A 239 -1.29 15.62 -8.92
N TYR A 240 -1.03 15.99 -10.18
CA TYR A 240 0.33 16.12 -10.74
C TYR A 240 0.91 17.54 -10.59
N LEU A 241 0.09 18.59 -10.73
CA LEU A 241 0.54 19.99 -10.59
C LEU A 241 0.74 20.44 -9.14
N GLY A 242 0.22 19.71 -8.15
CA GLY A 242 0.34 20.09 -6.74
C GLY A 242 1.78 20.09 -6.20
N LEU A 243 2.70 19.38 -6.85
CA LEU A 243 4.10 19.28 -6.41
C LEU A 243 4.84 20.63 -6.42
N SER A 244 4.61 21.49 -7.41
CA SER A 244 5.23 22.84 -7.44
C SER A 244 4.57 23.80 -6.42
N LEU A 245 3.25 23.68 -6.21
CA LEU A 245 2.50 24.47 -5.24
C LEU A 245 2.80 24.08 -3.78
N SER A 246 3.27 22.85 -3.53
CA SER A 246 3.64 22.38 -2.19
C SER A 246 4.82 23.12 -1.56
N LEU A 247 5.66 23.79 -2.37
CA LEU A 247 6.83 24.52 -1.89
C LEU A 247 6.46 25.77 -1.09
N VAL A 248 5.37 26.44 -1.45
CA VAL A 248 4.90 27.71 -0.87
C VAL A 248 3.38 27.69 -0.81
N ASN A 249 2.83 27.13 0.27
CA ASN A 249 1.38 27.05 0.48
C ASN A 249 0.94 27.83 1.73
N ILE A 250 1.08 29.16 1.67
CA ILE A 250 0.79 30.08 2.79
C ILE A 250 -0.70 30.05 3.15
N PHE A 251 -1.58 29.96 2.16
CA PHE A 251 -3.02 29.91 2.39
C PHE A 251 -3.43 28.65 3.16
N GLU A 252 -2.95 27.46 2.76
CA GLU A 252 -3.22 26.24 3.52
C GLU A 252 -2.59 26.28 4.92
N ALA A 253 -1.43 26.93 5.06
CA ALA A 253 -0.79 27.08 6.35
C ALA A 253 -1.64 27.91 7.33
N TYR A 254 -2.23 29.01 6.85
CA TYR A 254 -3.19 29.79 7.62
C TYR A 254 -4.46 29.00 7.94
N ARG A 255 -5.01 28.28 6.95
CA ARG A 255 -6.23 27.46 7.11
C ARG A 255 -6.03 26.38 8.17
N LEU A 256 -4.91 25.65 8.11
CA LEU A 256 -4.60 24.61 9.07
C LEU A 256 -4.40 25.19 10.48
N LYS A 257 -3.65 26.29 10.60
CA LYS A 257 -3.42 26.95 11.90
C LYS A 257 -4.75 27.38 12.55
N LYS A 258 -5.61 28.10 11.82
CA LYS A 258 -6.93 28.50 12.34
C LYS A 258 -7.80 27.29 12.72
N PHE A 259 -7.77 26.24 11.92
CA PHE A 259 -8.52 25.03 12.20
C PHE A 259 -8.05 24.37 13.49
N VAL A 260 -6.73 24.27 13.71
CA VAL A 260 -6.14 23.72 14.93
C VAL A 260 -6.47 24.60 16.15
N GLU A 261 -6.41 25.92 16.02
CA GLU A 261 -6.76 26.85 17.10
C GLU A 261 -8.24 26.76 17.51
N ALA A 262 -9.13 26.55 16.54
CA ALA A 262 -10.57 26.39 16.77
C ALA A 262 -10.90 25.00 17.36
N GLU A 263 -10.35 23.94 16.79
CA GLU A 263 -10.67 22.57 17.19
C GLU A 263 -9.92 22.14 18.45
N LYS A 264 -8.75 22.72 18.76
CA LYS A 264 -7.91 22.38 19.91
C LYS A 264 -7.68 20.86 20.06
N PRO A 265 -7.10 20.18 19.05
CA PRO A 265 -6.86 18.74 19.12
C PRO A 265 -5.77 18.42 20.15
N ASP A 266 -5.85 17.23 20.74
CA ASP A 266 -4.82 16.68 21.63
C ASP A 266 -3.69 15.99 20.84
N LEU A 267 -3.95 15.66 19.58
CA LEU A 267 -2.99 15.02 18.67
C LEU A 267 -3.24 15.49 17.23
N ILE A 268 -2.17 15.85 16.53
CA ILE A 268 -2.20 16.11 15.08
C ILE A 268 -1.45 15.00 14.38
N TRP A 269 -2.12 14.32 13.44
CA TRP A 269 -1.57 13.17 12.73
C TRP A 269 -1.61 13.38 11.22
N PHE A 270 -0.44 13.56 10.62
CA PHE A 270 -0.25 13.74 9.19
C PHE A 270 -0.12 12.39 8.45
N HIS A 271 -0.74 12.28 7.28
CA HIS A 271 -0.73 11.06 6.44
C HIS A 271 -0.16 11.32 5.04
N SER A 272 -0.62 12.37 4.36
CA SER A 272 -0.13 12.76 3.04
C SER A 272 0.07 14.27 3.04
N VAL A 273 1.30 14.74 2.86
CA VAL A 273 1.61 16.17 2.86
C VAL A 273 2.55 16.54 1.70
N LEU A 274 2.94 15.58 0.87
CA LEU A 274 3.90 15.81 -0.21
C LEU A 274 3.26 16.45 -1.45
N ARG A 275 1.97 16.21 -1.69
CA ARG A 275 1.34 16.58 -2.96
C ARG A 275 0.71 17.97 -2.93
N ARG A 276 0.31 18.48 -1.75
CA ARG A 276 -0.41 19.74 -1.65
C ARG A 276 -0.10 20.54 -0.40
N GLU A 277 -0.21 19.95 0.78
CA GLU A 277 0.00 20.68 2.04
C GLU A 277 1.43 21.24 2.08
N GLY A 278 2.41 20.38 1.81
CA GLY A 278 3.81 20.75 1.77
C GLY A 278 4.35 21.15 3.14
N ARG A 279 5.42 21.95 3.13
CA ARG A 279 6.18 22.30 4.35
C ARG A 279 5.49 23.37 5.21
N MET A 280 4.86 24.36 4.57
CA MET A 280 4.41 25.57 5.25
C MET A 280 3.31 25.31 6.29
N PRO A 281 2.30 24.46 6.03
CA PRO A 281 1.28 24.15 7.02
C PRO A 281 1.85 23.48 8.27
N ILE A 282 2.86 22.62 8.13
CA ILE A 282 3.52 21.99 9.27
C ILE A 282 4.29 23.05 10.08
N SER A 283 5.07 23.91 9.41
CA SER A 283 5.81 24.99 10.07
C SER A 283 4.90 26.02 10.75
N ALA A 284 3.70 26.29 10.24
CA ALA A 284 2.75 27.22 10.85
C ALA A 284 2.25 26.77 12.23
N LEU A 285 2.44 25.49 12.57
CA LEU A 285 2.07 24.91 13.86
C LEU A 285 3.24 24.88 14.87
N ASP A 286 4.38 25.53 14.59
CA ASP A 286 5.56 25.52 15.49
C ASP A 286 5.25 26.07 16.89
N THR A 287 4.37 27.06 16.98
CA THR A 287 3.94 27.66 18.26
C THR A 287 2.89 26.82 19.00
N ILE A 288 2.35 25.77 18.36
CA ILE A 288 1.28 24.94 18.92
C ILE A 288 1.91 23.70 19.55
N LYS A 289 1.87 23.63 20.89
CA LYS A 289 2.44 22.55 21.71
C LYS A 289 1.57 21.28 21.76
N VAL A 290 0.98 20.92 20.63
CA VAL A 290 0.24 19.66 20.45
C VAL A 290 1.20 18.65 19.82
N PRO A 291 1.25 17.39 20.30
CA PRO A 291 2.03 16.33 19.67
C PRO A 291 1.66 16.13 18.19
N LYS A 292 2.68 15.95 17.35
CA LYS A 292 2.57 15.80 15.89
C LYS A 292 3.17 14.48 15.45
N ARG A 293 2.39 13.69 14.71
CA ARG A 293 2.81 12.40 14.14
C ARG A 293 2.76 12.44 12.62
N MET A 294 3.69 11.75 11.95
CA MET A 294 3.68 11.60 10.49
C MET A 294 3.65 10.14 10.10
N MET A 295 2.67 9.71 9.30
CA MET A 295 2.58 8.35 8.75
C MET A 295 3.08 8.29 7.30
N TYR A 296 4.04 7.42 7.03
CA TYR A 296 4.62 7.21 5.69
C TYR A 296 3.94 6.03 4.98
N HIS A 297 2.86 6.30 4.24
CA HIS A 297 2.07 5.25 3.54
C HIS A 297 2.73 4.64 2.32
N ASP A 298 3.56 5.41 1.62
CA ASP A 298 4.18 5.02 0.36
C ASP A 298 5.65 5.44 0.30
N LEU A 299 6.36 4.96 -0.72
CA LEU A 299 7.77 5.28 -0.88
C LEU A 299 8.02 6.69 -1.47
N GLY A 300 6.99 7.53 -1.60
CA GLY A 300 7.05 8.84 -2.22
C GLY A 300 7.99 9.83 -1.52
N TYR A 301 8.17 9.66 -0.21
CA TYR A 301 9.09 10.47 0.58
C TYR A 301 10.57 10.05 0.41
N PHE A 302 10.82 8.92 -0.24
CA PHE A 302 12.16 8.31 -0.32
C PHE A 302 12.65 8.12 -1.77
N HIS A 303 11.76 8.09 -2.75
CA HIS A 303 12.10 7.80 -4.15
C HIS A 303 11.34 8.72 -5.14
N PRO A 304 11.95 9.12 -6.28
CA PRO A 304 11.26 9.90 -7.31
C PRO A 304 10.08 9.15 -7.94
N TYR A 305 10.22 7.83 -8.12
CA TYR A 305 9.21 6.96 -8.71
C TYR A 305 8.94 5.73 -7.82
N PRO A 306 8.10 5.83 -6.80
CA PRO A 306 7.84 4.74 -5.84
C PRO A 306 7.44 3.41 -6.50
N SER A 307 6.64 3.47 -7.56
CA SER A 307 6.19 2.29 -8.32
C SER A 307 7.31 1.55 -9.05
N LYS A 308 8.47 2.18 -9.25
CA LYS A 308 9.63 1.57 -9.92
C LYS A 308 10.62 0.90 -8.96
N VAL A 309 10.44 1.07 -7.64
CA VAL A 309 11.33 0.49 -6.63
C VAL A 309 11.03 -1.00 -6.54
N GLN A 310 11.98 -1.86 -6.93
CA GLN A 310 11.79 -3.32 -6.87
C GLN A 310 12.39 -3.92 -5.60
N ASN A 311 13.45 -3.31 -5.06
CA ASN A 311 14.08 -3.73 -3.82
C ASN A 311 14.30 -2.53 -2.87
N PRO A 312 14.15 -2.69 -1.53
CA PRO A 312 14.35 -1.60 -0.58
C PRO A 312 15.73 -0.94 -0.67
N GLU A 313 16.76 -1.67 -1.08
CA GLU A 313 18.15 -1.22 -1.22
C GLU A 313 18.34 -0.21 -2.37
N GLU A 314 17.39 -0.12 -3.30
CA GLU A 314 17.37 0.90 -4.36
C GLU A 314 17.10 2.29 -3.79
N VAL A 315 16.48 2.38 -2.60
CA VAL A 315 16.25 3.64 -1.90
C VAL A 315 17.57 4.08 -1.25
N LYS A 316 18.21 5.08 -1.86
CA LYS A 316 19.45 5.71 -1.37
C LYS A 316 19.15 6.94 -0.50
N ASP A 317 20.17 7.75 -0.25
CA ASP A 317 20.03 9.06 0.37
C ASP A 317 19.37 10.10 -0.56
N LEU A 318 19.00 11.25 0.00
CA LEU A 318 18.44 12.39 -0.73
C LEU A 318 19.51 13.36 -1.25
N SER A 319 20.78 12.97 -1.42
CA SER A 319 21.71 13.81 -2.18
C SER A 319 21.18 13.99 -3.61
N PHE A 320 21.42 15.17 -4.17
CA PHE A 320 20.93 15.51 -5.50
C PHE A 320 21.34 14.47 -6.56
N ILE A 321 22.61 14.06 -6.52
CA ILE A 321 23.17 13.07 -7.45
C ILE A 321 22.50 11.71 -7.28
N SER A 322 22.38 11.21 -6.04
CA SER A 322 21.70 9.94 -5.76
C SER A 322 20.24 9.97 -6.22
N PHE A 323 19.53 11.08 -5.96
CA PHE A 323 18.12 11.22 -6.32
C PHE A 323 17.87 11.24 -7.83
N LEU A 324 18.73 11.93 -8.60
CA LEU A 324 18.68 11.89 -10.06
C LEU A 324 19.01 10.50 -10.60
N LYS A 325 20.03 9.82 -10.04
CA LYS A 325 20.37 8.43 -10.45
C LYS A 325 19.22 7.46 -10.20
N MET A 326 18.49 7.61 -9.10
CA MET A 326 17.30 6.81 -8.77
C MET A 326 16.16 6.98 -9.79
N ALA A 327 16.08 8.11 -10.51
CA ALA A 327 15.06 8.33 -11.53
C ALA A 327 15.24 7.45 -12.78
N LYS A 328 16.48 6.97 -13.04
CA LYS A 328 16.84 6.12 -14.19
C LYS A 328 16.29 6.66 -15.53
N THR A 329 16.40 7.97 -15.75
CA THR A 329 15.91 8.65 -16.96
C THR A 329 16.95 9.63 -17.50
N LYS A 330 16.98 9.78 -18.83
CA LYS A 330 17.77 10.80 -19.54
C LYS A 330 16.89 11.87 -20.18
N ASN A 331 15.57 11.76 -20.05
CA ASN A 331 14.63 12.71 -20.64
C ASN A 331 14.71 14.06 -19.89
N PRO A 332 14.96 15.19 -20.58
CA PRO A 332 15.15 16.49 -19.92
C PRO A 332 13.92 16.99 -19.17
N PHE A 333 12.71 16.72 -19.66
CA PHE A 333 11.46 17.09 -18.97
C PHE A 333 11.26 16.28 -17.70
N GLU A 334 11.55 14.97 -17.75
CA GLU A 334 11.50 14.12 -16.56
C GLU A 334 12.57 14.52 -15.53
N LEU A 335 13.78 14.87 -15.97
CA LEU A 335 14.84 15.35 -15.09
C LEU A 335 14.46 16.67 -14.40
N CYS A 336 13.82 17.59 -15.12
CA CYS A 336 13.29 18.83 -14.54
C CYS A 336 12.23 18.52 -13.46
N PHE A 337 11.28 17.63 -13.76
CA PHE A 337 10.27 17.19 -12.79
C PHE A 337 10.87 16.53 -11.55
N VAL A 338 11.83 15.62 -11.73
CA VAL A 338 12.56 14.94 -10.64
C VAL A 338 13.32 15.94 -9.79
N THR A 339 13.96 16.94 -10.41
CA THR A 339 14.67 18.03 -9.70
C THR A 339 13.71 18.86 -8.85
N GLY A 340 12.55 19.25 -9.39
CA GLY A 340 11.53 19.96 -8.61
C GLY A 340 11.00 19.14 -7.43
N ARG A 341 10.77 17.84 -7.65
CA ARG A 341 10.36 16.91 -6.58
C ARG A 341 11.45 16.75 -5.51
N TRP A 342 12.71 16.68 -5.91
CA TRP A 342 13.84 16.63 -4.99
C TRP A 342 13.89 17.87 -4.10
N LEU A 343 13.76 19.07 -4.69
CA LEU A 343 13.73 20.33 -3.94
C LEU A 343 12.58 20.36 -2.92
N ALA A 344 11.37 19.97 -3.35
CA ALA A 344 10.21 19.88 -2.46
C ALA A 344 10.43 18.90 -1.30
N LEU A 345 10.99 17.72 -1.59
CA LEU A 345 11.32 16.73 -0.57
C LEU A 345 12.40 17.22 0.39
N MET A 346 13.42 17.93 -0.08
CA MET A 346 14.48 18.46 0.78
C MET A 346 13.95 19.52 1.75
N CYS A 347 13.11 20.45 1.28
CA CYS A 347 12.48 21.44 2.15
C CYS A 347 11.51 20.78 3.16
N LEU A 348 10.72 19.81 2.68
CA LEU A 348 9.78 19.08 3.54
C LEU A 348 10.51 18.21 4.56
N ARG A 349 11.61 17.54 4.19
CA ARG A 349 12.45 16.73 5.08
C ARG A 349 12.89 17.51 6.30
N ASN A 350 13.44 18.71 6.10
CA ASN A 350 13.91 19.55 7.21
C ASN A 350 12.76 19.95 8.14
N THR A 351 11.59 20.22 7.57
CA THR A 351 10.36 20.55 8.30
C THR A 351 9.87 19.35 9.11
N LEU A 352 9.80 18.17 8.50
CA LEU A 352 9.40 16.94 9.17
C LEU A 352 10.35 16.61 10.33
N LYS A 353 11.66 16.70 10.10
CA LYS A 353 12.69 16.47 11.13
C LYS A 353 12.57 17.42 12.32
N LYS A 354 12.22 18.68 12.08
CA LYS A 354 12.12 19.71 13.12
C LYS A 354 10.82 19.62 13.92
N HIS A 355 9.69 19.45 13.24
CA HIS A 355 8.37 19.67 13.84
C HIS A 355 7.56 18.39 14.12
N ILE A 356 7.98 17.22 13.64
CA ILE A 356 7.28 15.95 13.92
C ILE A 356 7.93 15.26 15.11
N ASP A 357 7.11 14.87 16.08
CA ASP A 357 7.55 14.22 17.31
C ASP A 357 7.77 12.71 17.09
N LYS A 358 6.86 12.07 16.34
CA LYS A 358 6.94 10.63 16.00
C LYS A 358 6.66 10.37 14.52
N HIS A 359 7.51 9.54 13.93
CA HIS A 359 7.49 9.11 12.54
C HIS A 359 7.00 7.67 12.47
N LEU A 360 5.84 7.46 11.85
CA LEU A 360 5.14 6.19 11.82
C LEU A 360 5.29 5.53 10.46
N VAL A 361 5.58 4.23 10.47
CA VAL A 361 5.69 3.43 9.24
C VAL A 361 4.78 2.22 9.31
N PRO A 362 4.18 1.78 8.19
CA PRO A 362 3.29 0.64 8.19
C PRO A 362 4.01 -0.70 8.29
N SER A 363 5.32 -0.74 8.03
CA SER A 363 6.13 -1.96 8.16
C SER A 363 7.53 -1.64 8.65
N SER A 364 8.12 -2.58 9.40
CA SER A 364 9.44 -2.44 10.04
C SER A 364 10.59 -2.22 9.05
N PHE A 365 10.51 -2.77 7.84
CA PHE A 365 11.55 -2.57 6.80
C PHE A 365 11.72 -1.10 6.40
N MET A 366 10.70 -0.25 6.63
CA MET A 366 10.75 1.18 6.32
C MET A 366 11.46 2.00 7.40
N VAL A 367 11.67 1.46 8.61
CA VAL A 367 12.41 2.14 9.69
C VAL A 367 13.80 2.61 9.25
N PRO A 368 14.67 1.76 8.65
CA PRO A 368 15.96 2.20 8.15
C PRO A 368 15.85 3.22 7.01
N LEU A 369 14.76 3.21 6.21
CA LEU A 369 14.53 4.20 5.17
C LEU A 369 14.26 5.58 5.77
N VAL A 370 13.35 5.66 6.75
CA VAL A 370 13.05 6.91 7.47
C VAL A 370 14.28 7.45 8.19
N LYS A 371 15.03 6.59 8.89
CA LYS A 371 16.28 6.99 9.57
C LYS A 371 17.26 7.65 8.60
N ARG A 372 17.50 7.01 7.45
CA ARG A 372 18.48 7.44 6.44
C ARG A 372 18.04 8.71 5.70
N VAL A 373 16.82 8.70 5.18
CA VAL A 373 16.30 9.73 4.27
C VAL A 373 15.83 10.95 5.05
N ILE A 374 15.01 10.76 6.10
CA ILE A 374 14.51 11.88 6.91
C ILE A 374 15.59 12.39 7.86
N GLY A 375 16.50 11.52 8.31
CA GLY A 375 17.62 11.90 9.17
C GLY A 375 17.21 12.12 10.63
N VAL A 376 16.27 11.30 11.12
CA VAL A 376 15.79 11.28 12.51
C VAL A 376 16.30 10.02 13.23
N SER A 377 16.43 10.11 14.55
CA SER A 377 16.87 9.01 15.39
C SER A 377 15.80 7.90 15.48
N THR A 378 16.24 6.68 15.75
CA THR A 378 15.35 5.49 15.74
C THR A 378 14.30 5.51 16.83
N ASP A 379 14.55 6.16 17.96
CA ASP A 379 13.57 6.39 19.04
C ASP A 379 12.38 7.26 18.60
N LYS A 380 12.55 8.10 17.57
CA LYS A 380 11.46 8.87 16.96
C LYS A 380 10.68 8.09 15.92
N ILE A 381 11.13 6.91 15.51
CA ILE A 381 10.48 6.10 14.48
C ILE A 381 9.75 4.94 15.15
N GLN A 382 8.51 4.68 14.74
CA GLN A 382 7.75 3.56 15.26
C GLN A 382 6.96 2.87 14.15
N THR A 383 6.98 1.55 14.17
CA THR A 383 6.10 0.76 13.30
C THR A 383 4.69 0.80 13.88
N LEU A 384 3.73 1.11 13.02
CA LEU A 384 2.32 1.07 13.34
C LEU A 384 1.60 0.52 12.11
N GLU A 385 1.49 -0.80 12.08
CA GLU A 385 1.04 -1.63 10.96
C GLU A 385 -0.43 -1.38 10.63
N HIS A 386 -0.77 -1.33 9.34
CA HIS A 386 -2.19 -1.24 8.98
C HIS A 386 -2.96 -2.49 9.43
N PHE A 387 -4.27 -2.45 9.25
CA PHE A 387 -5.19 -3.45 9.79
C PHE A 387 -6.12 -3.98 8.71
N ILE A 388 -6.73 -5.13 9.00
CA ILE A 388 -7.70 -5.78 8.14
C ILE A 388 -8.90 -4.85 7.90
N GLN A 389 -9.25 -4.67 6.63
CA GLN A 389 -10.33 -3.83 6.15
C GLN A 389 -11.63 -4.66 6.09
N LYS A 390 -12.31 -4.77 7.23
CA LYS A 390 -13.63 -5.42 7.35
C LYS A 390 -14.75 -4.42 7.52
#